data_AF-A0AAP7GRI8-F1
#
_entry.id   AF-A0AAP7GRI8-F1
#
_cell.length_a   1.000
_cell.length_b   1.000
_cell.length_c   1.000
_cell.angle_alpha   90.00
_cell.angle_beta   90.00
_cell.angle_gamma   90.00
#
_symmetry.space_group_name_H-M   'P 1'
#
loop_
_entity.id
_entity.type
_entity.pdbx_description
1 polymer ?
#
loop_
_entity_poly.entity_id
_entity_poly.type
_entity_poly.pdbx_seq_one_letter_code
_entity_poly.pdbx_strand_id
1 'polypeptide(L)'
;MLTLYLLVHYGTGLLMIAGAAYAVSRVIQTQRAKLPPVTSPLLPAATPPRRRERKALRRLQRRHPQWSYPVAAPVPRRWYFVGCIPIFATAAVWAVAMPDGARFQVMVESTVGYPASIAQVRLPASRHAALLQAWQPVIAQGARTVEMDYTIGRPPLAIQSRDVLPVQVRQQGDLLQVAFAQPMQTQRLQAALTARGALAAGAVQVHPRTFAPWRERGWTPLLAPAPAGRPTPR
;
A
#
# COMPACT_ATOMS: atom_id res chain seq x y z
N MET A 1 8.55 -6.83 -10.30
CA MET A 1 8.17 -6.30 -8.97
C MET A 1 7.55 -4.91 -9.06
N LEU A 2 8.20 -3.95 -9.74
CA LEU A 2 7.62 -2.63 -10.01
C LEU A 2 6.20 -2.67 -10.61
N THR A 3 5.95 -3.51 -11.62
CA THR A 3 4.63 -3.63 -12.26
C THR A 3 3.54 -4.12 -11.29
N LEU A 4 3.87 -5.05 -10.39
CA LEU A 4 2.94 -5.54 -9.37
C LEU A 4 2.65 -4.44 -8.34
N TYR A 5 3.69 -3.72 -7.91
CA TYR A 5 3.54 -2.56 -7.02
C TYR A 5 2.62 -1.51 -7.65
N LEU A 6 2.88 -1.09 -8.89
CA LEU A 6 2.05 -0.09 -9.57
C LEU A 6 0.61 -0.58 -9.78
N LEU A 7 0.41 -1.86 -10.13
CA LEU A 7 -0.92 -2.43 -10.30
C LEU A 7 -1.70 -2.48 -8.98
N VAL A 8 -1.08 -2.93 -7.89
CA VAL A 8 -1.72 -2.97 -6.57
C VAL A 8 -1.96 -1.56 -6.06
N HIS A 9 -0.98 -0.67 -6.21
CA HIS A 9 -1.08 0.73 -5.82
C HIS A 9 -2.22 1.41 -6.59
N TYR A 10 -2.13 1.58 -7.90
CA TYR A 10 -3.18 2.25 -8.66
C TYR A 10 -4.52 1.51 -8.62
N GLY A 11 -4.52 0.19 -8.59
CA GLY A 11 -5.75 -0.61 -8.52
C GLY A 11 -6.50 -0.42 -7.22
N THR A 12 -5.82 -0.51 -6.07
CA THR A 12 -6.46 -0.30 -4.76
C THR A 12 -6.88 1.16 -4.56
N GLY A 13 -6.05 2.11 -5.00
CA GLY A 13 -6.39 3.54 -4.96
C GLY A 13 -7.64 3.85 -5.78
N LEU A 14 -7.71 3.34 -7.01
CA LEU A 14 -8.88 3.48 -7.87
C LEU A 14 -10.13 2.87 -7.22
N LEU A 15 -10.01 1.69 -6.61
CA LEU A 15 -11.13 1.01 -5.97
C LEU A 15 -11.65 1.78 -4.74
N MET A 16 -10.76 2.36 -3.94
CA MET A 16 -11.14 3.21 -2.80
C MET A 16 -11.85 4.49 -3.27
N ILE A 17 -11.32 5.15 -4.30
CA ILE A 17 -11.92 6.35 -4.89
C ILE A 17 -13.29 6.01 -5.49
N ALA A 18 -13.41 4.90 -6.21
CA ALA A 18 -14.66 4.43 -6.79
C ALA A 18 -15.69 4.09 -5.71
N GLY A 19 -15.27 3.45 -4.60
CA GLY A 19 -16.12 3.17 -3.45
C GLY A 19 -16.65 4.45 -2.78
N ALA A 20 -15.77 5.44 -2.57
CA ALA A 20 -16.15 6.74 -2.03
C ALA A 20 -17.14 7.46 -2.98
N ALA A 21 -16.86 7.47 -4.28
CA ALA A 21 -17.75 8.06 -5.28
C ALA A 21 -19.11 7.36 -5.32
N TYR A 22 -19.14 6.02 -5.21
CA TYR A 22 -20.37 5.24 -5.12
C TYR A 22 -21.19 5.61 -3.87
N ALA A 23 -20.55 5.70 -2.70
CA ALA A 23 -21.20 6.10 -1.46
C ALA A 23 -21.80 7.52 -1.55
N VAL A 24 -21.03 8.48 -2.05
CA VAL A 24 -21.49 9.86 -2.30
C VAL A 24 -22.68 9.87 -3.26
N SER A 25 -22.62 9.09 -4.34
CA SER A 25 -23.73 8.97 -5.29
C SER A 25 -25.00 8.44 -4.63
N ARG A 26 -24.89 7.41 -3.76
CA ARG A 26 -26.02 6.88 -3.00
C ARG A 26 -26.61 7.90 -2.03
N VAL A 27 -25.77 8.67 -1.33
CA VAL A 27 -26.24 9.75 -0.44
C VAL A 27 -26.96 10.84 -1.24
N ILE A 28 -26.40 11.28 -2.37
CA ILE A 28 -27.03 12.27 -3.24
C ILE A 28 -28.38 11.77 -3.75
N GLN A 29 -28.47 10.51 -4.19
CA GLN A 29 -29.74 9.93 -4.68
C GLN A 29 -30.80 9.82 -3.58
N THR A 30 -30.42 9.37 -2.38
CA THR A 30 -31.36 9.27 -1.25
C THR A 30 -31.85 10.63 -0.79
N GLN A 31 -30.98 11.64 -0.75
CA GLN A 31 -31.37 13.00 -0.42
C GLN A 31 -32.19 13.66 -1.54
N ARG A 32 -31.90 13.37 -2.82
CA ARG A 32 -32.69 13.84 -3.96
C ARG A 32 -34.11 13.29 -3.92
N ALA A 33 -34.29 12.03 -3.53
CA ALA A 33 -35.62 11.42 -3.40
C ALA A 33 -36.49 12.12 -2.33
N LYS A 34 -35.88 12.84 -1.38
CA LYS A 34 -36.57 13.63 -0.36
C LYS A 34 -36.91 15.04 -0.80
N LEU A 35 -36.39 15.51 -1.94
CA LEU A 35 -36.68 16.85 -2.44
C LEU A 35 -38.07 16.91 -3.07
N PRO A 36 -38.83 17.99 -2.84
CA PRO A 36 -40.13 18.17 -3.48
C PRO A 36 -39.97 18.21 -5.02
N PRO A 37 -40.89 17.59 -5.77
CA PRO A 37 -40.88 17.67 -7.24
C PRO A 37 -40.95 19.12 -7.70
N VAL A 38 -40.21 19.47 -8.76
CA VAL A 38 -40.22 20.81 -9.33
C VAL A 38 -41.04 20.79 -10.61
N THR A 39 -41.98 21.72 -10.75
CA THR A 39 -42.75 21.90 -11.98
C THR A 39 -41.86 22.56 -13.04
N SER A 40 -41.68 21.89 -14.18
CA SER A 40 -40.95 22.45 -15.31
C SER A 40 -41.93 22.84 -16.42
N PRO A 41 -41.73 24.00 -17.08
CA PRO A 41 -42.48 24.34 -18.27
C PRO A 41 -42.12 23.37 -19.42
N LEU A 42 -43.03 23.27 -20.40
CA LEU A 42 -42.93 22.40 -21.59
C LEU A 42 -41.61 22.51 -22.39
N LEU A 43 -40.87 23.61 -22.27
CA LEU A 43 -39.50 23.72 -22.75
C LEU A 43 -38.51 23.58 -21.59
N PRO A 44 -37.71 22.48 -21.53
CA PRO A 44 -36.56 22.45 -20.67
C PRO A 44 -35.60 23.57 -21.09
N ALA A 45 -35.27 24.48 -20.19
CA ALA A 45 -34.26 25.51 -20.43
C ALA A 45 -32.85 24.92 -20.69
N ALA A 46 -32.66 23.62 -20.43
CA ALA A 46 -31.36 22.97 -20.37
C ALA A 46 -30.96 22.16 -21.62
N THR A 47 -31.89 21.83 -22.53
CA THR A 47 -31.55 21.02 -23.72
C THR A 47 -32.11 21.66 -24.98
N PRO A 48 -31.27 22.13 -25.93
CA PRO A 48 -31.77 22.78 -27.14
C PRO A 48 -32.52 21.75 -28.00
N PRO A 49 -33.85 21.89 -28.21
CA PRO A 49 -34.62 20.91 -28.97
C PRO A 49 -34.18 20.94 -30.44
N ARG A 50 -34.31 19.81 -31.15
CA ARG A 50 -34.06 19.76 -32.60
C ARG A 50 -35.01 20.71 -33.33
N ARG A 51 -34.58 21.27 -34.47
CA ARG A 51 -35.28 22.36 -35.18
C ARG A 51 -36.75 22.04 -35.53
N ARG A 52 -37.08 20.76 -35.76
CA ARG A 52 -38.44 20.27 -36.05
C ARG A 52 -39.33 20.19 -34.80
N GLU A 53 -38.80 19.67 -33.69
CA GLU A 53 -39.50 19.58 -32.40
C GLU A 53 -39.86 20.96 -31.84
N ARG A 54 -39.02 21.98 -32.08
CA ARG A 54 -39.30 23.37 -31.68
C ARG A 54 -40.62 23.90 -32.23
N LYS A 55 -40.98 23.58 -33.48
CA LYS A 55 -42.23 24.08 -34.10
C LYS A 55 -43.45 23.40 -33.48
N ALA A 56 -43.39 22.08 -33.26
CA ALA A 56 -44.47 21.32 -32.63
C ALA A 56 -44.68 21.76 -31.17
N LEU A 57 -43.60 21.87 -30.39
CA LEU A 57 -43.62 22.33 -29.00
C LEU A 57 -44.14 23.76 -28.86
N ARG A 58 -43.75 24.69 -29.73
CA ARG A 58 -44.29 26.06 -29.75
C ARG A 58 -45.80 26.10 -30.06
N ARG A 59 -46.28 25.23 -30.96
CA ARG A 59 -47.72 25.12 -31.26
C ARG A 59 -48.49 24.57 -30.06
N LEU A 60 -47.93 23.57 -29.39
CA LEU A 60 -48.50 22.93 -28.21
C LEU A 60 -48.56 23.90 -27.02
N GLN A 61 -47.49 24.69 -26.82
CA GLN A 61 -47.43 25.73 -25.79
C GLN A 61 -48.41 26.90 -26.05
N ARG A 62 -48.64 27.28 -27.31
CA ARG A 62 -49.66 28.28 -27.65
C ARG A 62 -51.08 27.80 -27.35
N ARG A 63 -51.34 26.50 -27.49
CA ARG A 63 -52.66 25.90 -27.18
C ARG A 63 -52.87 25.70 -25.68
N HIS A 64 -51.81 25.36 -24.95
CA HIS A 64 -51.88 25.11 -23.53
C HIS A 64 -50.75 25.84 -22.79
N PRO A 65 -50.91 27.16 -22.59
CA PRO A 65 -49.86 28.01 -22.00
C PRO A 65 -49.56 27.67 -20.53
N GLN A 66 -50.48 27.01 -19.84
CA GLN A 66 -50.39 26.67 -18.42
C GLN A 66 -49.89 25.24 -18.15
N TRP A 67 -49.62 24.43 -19.18
CA TRP A 67 -49.19 23.05 -18.98
C TRP A 67 -47.77 22.97 -18.40
N SER A 68 -47.71 22.46 -17.17
CA SER A 68 -46.48 22.15 -16.43
C SER A 68 -46.55 20.69 -16.01
N TYR A 69 -45.42 19.97 -16.08
CA TYR A 69 -45.32 18.59 -15.58
C TYR A 69 -44.31 18.52 -14.42
N PRO A 70 -44.56 17.65 -13.43
CA PRO A 70 -43.61 17.45 -12.33
C PRO A 70 -42.36 16.74 -12.87
N VAL A 71 -41.20 17.34 -12.63
CA VAL A 71 -39.88 16.75 -12.93
C VAL A 71 -39.15 16.55 -11.61
N ALA A 72 -38.40 15.45 -11.51
CA ALA A 72 -37.52 15.22 -10.38
C ALA A 72 -36.55 16.39 -10.21
N ALA A 73 -36.50 16.97 -9.01
CA ALA A 73 -35.70 18.16 -8.71
C ALA A 73 -34.24 17.99 -9.20
N PRO A 74 -33.66 19.02 -9.86
CA PRO A 74 -32.25 18.99 -10.22
C PRO A 74 -31.40 18.96 -8.94
N VAL A 75 -30.30 18.21 -8.98
CA VAL A 75 -29.37 18.15 -7.84
C VAL A 75 -28.73 19.53 -7.65
N PRO A 76 -28.75 20.11 -6.43
CA PRO A 76 -28.12 21.39 -6.17
C PRO A 76 -26.63 21.37 -6.52
N ARG A 77 -26.11 22.40 -7.20
CA ARG A 77 -24.69 22.47 -7.57
C ARG A 77 -23.75 22.31 -6.37
N ARG A 78 -24.16 22.84 -5.21
CA ARG A 78 -23.43 22.73 -3.93
C ARG A 78 -23.23 21.28 -3.46
N TRP A 79 -24.12 20.35 -3.82
CA TRP A 79 -23.97 18.94 -3.45
C TRP A 79 -22.84 18.26 -4.19
N TYR A 80 -22.52 18.68 -5.42
CA TYR A 80 -21.34 18.19 -6.12
C TYR A 80 -20.06 18.63 -5.41
N PHE A 81 -19.98 19.89 -4.96
CA PHE A 81 -18.83 20.38 -4.18
C PHE A 81 -18.66 19.61 -2.87
N VAL A 82 -19.74 19.40 -2.12
CA VAL A 82 -19.72 18.60 -0.88
C VAL A 82 -19.35 17.14 -1.17
N GLY A 83 -19.81 16.58 -2.29
CA GLY A 83 -19.49 15.23 -2.73
C GLY A 83 -18.04 15.03 -3.17
N CYS A 84 -17.38 16.08 -3.68
CA CYS A 84 -15.96 16.03 -4.04
C CYS A 84 -15.05 15.94 -2.82
N ILE A 85 -15.40 16.60 -1.71
CA ILE A 85 -14.58 16.62 -0.47
C ILE A 85 -14.20 15.21 0.01
N PRO A 86 -15.13 14.26 0.24
CA PRO A 86 -14.76 12.93 0.70
C PRO A 86 -13.93 12.16 -0.33
N ILE A 87 -14.16 12.37 -1.63
CA ILE A 87 -13.38 11.69 -2.69
C ILE A 87 -11.91 12.16 -2.66
N PHE A 88 -11.68 13.47 -2.58
CA PHE A 88 -10.32 14.02 -2.46
C PHE A 88 -9.68 13.68 -1.12
N ALA A 89 -10.44 13.68 -0.03
CA ALA A 89 -9.95 13.24 1.27
C ALA A 89 -9.53 11.76 1.23
N THR A 90 -10.33 10.88 0.61
CA THR A 90 -9.97 9.48 0.40
C THR A 90 -8.70 9.34 -0.43
N ALA A 91 -8.56 10.11 -1.51
CA ALA A 91 -7.35 10.09 -2.33
C ALA A 91 -6.11 10.57 -1.54
N ALA A 92 -6.25 11.63 -0.73
CA ALA A 92 -5.17 12.15 0.10
C ALA A 92 -4.77 11.16 1.20
N VAL A 93 -5.74 10.59 1.92
CA VAL A 93 -5.49 9.55 2.93
C VAL A 93 -4.83 8.34 2.30
N TRP A 94 -5.29 7.91 1.13
CA TRP A 94 -4.71 6.77 0.41
C TRP A 94 -3.26 7.05 -0.02
N ALA A 95 -2.97 8.25 -0.52
CA ALA A 95 -1.61 8.66 -0.89
C ALA A 95 -0.65 8.70 0.30
N VAL A 96 -1.13 9.07 1.50
CA VAL A 96 -0.32 9.13 2.72
C VAL A 96 -0.18 7.74 3.39
N ALA A 97 -1.22 6.92 3.34
CA ALA A 97 -1.24 5.63 4.03
C ALA A 97 -0.50 4.53 3.26
N MET A 98 -0.31 4.69 1.94
CA MET A 98 0.35 3.65 1.16
C MET A 98 1.86 3.60 1.45
N PRO A 99 2.41 2.40 1.70
CA PRO A 99 3.84 2.24 1.89
C PRO A 99 4.57 2.55 0.58
N ASP A 100 5.73 3.18 0.71
CA ASP A 100 6.63 3.43 -0.40
C ASP A 100 7.01 2.13 -1.12
N GLY A 101 7.44 2.24 -2.37
CA GLY A 101 7.75 1.10 -3.22
C GLY A 101 8.67 0.05 -2.61
N ALA A 102 9.77 0.47 -1.96
CA ALA A 102 10.68 -0.45 -1.28
C ALA A 102 9.99 -1.14 -0.09
N ARG A 103 9.19 -0.40 0.69
CA ARG A 103 8.46 -0.95 1.84
C ARG A 103 7.39 -1.95 1.44
N PHE A 104 6.70 -1.72 0.32
CA PHE A 104 5.80 -2.70 -0.27
C PHE A 104 6.57 -3.97 -0.66
N GLN A 105 7.73 -3.83 -1.30
CA GLN A 105 8.55 -4.98 -1.66
C GLN A 105 9.03 -5.77 -0.42
N VAL A 106 9.48 -5.09 0.65
CA VAL A 106 9.81 -5.74 1.92
C VAL A 106 8.63 -6.51 2.48
N MET A 107 7.43 -5.92 2.43
CA MET A 107 6.20 -6.57 2.90
C MET A 107 5.86 -7.82 2.07
N VAL A 108 5.93 -7.74 0.74
CA VAL A 108 5.67 -8.87 -0.17
C VAL A 108 6.69 -9.97 0.06
N GLU A 109 7.98 -9.65 0.09
CA GLU A 109 9.04 -10.63 0.31
C GLU A 109 8.92 -11.28 1.68
N SER A 110 8.59 -10.51 2.72
CA SER A 110 8.34 -11.04 4.06
C SER A 110 7.14 -12.01 4.10
N THR A 111 6.18 -11.85 3.18
CA THR A 111 4.94 -12.65 3.12
C THR A 111 5.10 -13.89 2.24
N VAL A 112 5.60 -13.71 1.01
CA VAL A 112 5.76 -14.76 0.01
C VAL A 112 7.00 -15.61 0.30
N GLY A 113 8.04 -14.97 0.80
CA GLY A 113 9.34 -15.55 1.13
C GLY A 113 10.47 -15.01 0.26
N TYR A 114 11.67 -15.03 0.81
CA TYR A 114 12.91 -14.64 0.15
C TYR A 114 14.03 -15.66 0.43
N PRO A 115 15.04 -15.77 -0.44
CA PRO A 115 16.21 -16.59 -0.15
C PRO A 115 16.95 -16.03 1.05
N ALA A 116 17.16 -16.85 2.07
CA ALA A 116 17.87 -16.50 3.30
C ALA A 116 18.85 -17.61 3.69
N SER A 117 19.91 -17.24 4.39
CA SER A 117 20.80 -18.19 5.06
C SER A 117 20.36 -18.29 6.53
N ILE A 118 19.95 -19.47 6.98
CA ILE A 118 19.53 -19.69 8.37
C ILE A 118 20.69 -20.32 9.14
N ALA A 119 21.23 -19.60 10.11
CA ALA A 119 22.17 -20.13 11.09
C ALA A 119 21.41 -20.67 12.30
N GLN A 120 21.82 -21.84 12.79
CA GLN A 120 21.20 -22.54 13.91
C GLN A 120 22.29 -22.99 14.90
N VAL A 121 22.08 -22.74 16.19
CA VAL A 121 22.96 -23.18 17.27
C VAL A 121 22.12 -23.66 18.44
N ARG A 122 22.54 -24.75 19.07
CA ARG A 122 21.98 -25.23 20.33
C ARG A 122 22.84 -24.78 21.50
N LEU A 123 22.30 -23.94 22.37
CA LEU A 123 22.92 -23.45 23.59
C LEU A 123 21.87 -23.04 24.63
N PRO A 124 22.20 -23.06 25.93
CA PRO A 124 21.29 -22.61 26.98
C PRO A 124 20.72 -21.21 26.70
N ALA A 125 19.42 -21.03 26.93
CA ALA A 125 18.72 -19.75 26.73
C ALA A 125 19.42 -18.55 27.40
N SER A 126 20.05 -18.76 28.57
CA SER A 126 20.81 -17.74 29.30
C SER A 126 21.99 -17.14 28.52
N ARG A 127 22.52 -17.85 27.51
CA ARG A 127 23.64 -17.42 26.68
C ARG A 127 23.23 -16.81 25.34
N HIS A 128 21.94 -16.81 24.99
CA HIS A 128 21.44 -16.33 23.69
C HIS A 128 21.77 -14.85 23.48
N ALA A 129 21.53 -14.01 24.47
CA ALA A 129 21.80 -12.57 24.39
C ALA A 129 23.28 -12.26 24.16
N ALA A 130 24.18 -12.91 24.92
CA ALA A 130 25.61 -12.75 24.78
C ALA A 130 26.11 -13.20 23.39
N LEU A 131 25.57 -14.30 22.88
CA LEU A 131 25.92 -14.79 21.54
C LEU A 131 25.44 -13.85 20.44
N LEU A 132 24.21 -13.34 20.53
CA LEU A 132 23.69 -12.35 19.58
C LEU A 132 24.52 -11.06 19.58
N GLN A 133 24.99 -10.62 20.75
CA GLN A 133 25.88 -9.47 20.87
C GLN A 133 27.24 -9.75 20.22
N ALA A 134 27.82 -10.93 20.42
CA ALA A 134 29.07 -11.33 19.77
C ALA A 134 28.93 -11.42 18.24
N TRP A 135 27.74 -11.80 17.75
CA TRP A 135 27.41 -11.91 16.33
C TRP A 135 27.02 -10.60 15.66
N GLN A 136 26.84 -9.50 16.41
CA GLN A 136 26.43 -8.19 15.86
C GLN A 136 27.21 -7.75 14.60
N PRO A 137 28.55 -7.89 14.52
CA PRO A 137 29.30 -7.48 13.32
C PRO A 137 28.91 -8.26 12.06
N VAL A 138 28.53 -9.52 12.21
CA VAL A 138 28.07 -10.38 11.11
C VAL A 138 26.60 -10.13 10.81
N ILE A 139 25.77 -9.93 11.84
CA ILE A 139 24.35 -9.59 11.72
C ILE A 139 24.16 -8.26 10.98
N ALA A 140 25.00 -7.26 11.24
CA ALA A 140 24.96 -5.97 10.56
C ALA A 140 25.13 -6.08 9.04
N GLN A 141 25.86 -7.10 8.56
CA GLN A 141 26.05 -7.41 7.14
C GLN A 141 24.97 -8.36 6.58
N GLY A 142 24.11 -8.88 7.45
CA GLY A 142 23.07 -9.84 7.12
C GLY A 142 21.76 -9.22 6.63
N ALA A 143 21.60 -7.91 6.84
CA ALA A 143 20.43 -7.16 6.42
C ALA A 143 20.52 -6.86 4.92
N ARG A 144 19.42 -7.06 4.19
CA ARG A 144 19.37 -6.76 2.75
C ARG A 144 18.68 -5.42 2.53
N THR A 145 19.36 -4.50 1.88
CA THR A 145 18.73 -3.25 1.42
C THR A 145 17.91 -3.54 0.16
N VAL A 146 16.68 -3.03 0.13
CA VAL A 146 15.80 -3.03 -1.03
C VAL A 146 15.67 -1.60 -1.53
N GLU A 147 16.05 -1.39 -2.78
CA GLU A 147 15.97 -0.10 -3.47
C GLU A 147 15.04 -0.23 -4.66
N MET A 148 14.18 0.77 -4.85
CA MET A 148 13.26 0.82 -5.98
C MET A 148 13.16 2.23 -6.52
N ASP A 149 13.58 2.38 -7.78
CA ASP A 149 13.49 3.63 -8.53
C ASP A 149 12.27 3.60 -9.46
N TYR A 150 11.45 4.64 -9.42
CA TYR A 150 10.27 4.75 -10.27
C TYR A 150 9.90 6.21 -10.56
N THR A 151 9.16 6.43 -11.64
CA THR A 151 8.67 7.75 -12.03
C THR A 151 7.16 7.84 -11.89
N ILE A 152 6.65 8.97 -11.42
CA ILE A 152 5.21 9.24 -11.33
C ILE A 152 4.86 10.54 -12.06
N GLY A 153 3.71 10.55 -12.74
CA GLY A 153 3.06 11.76 -13.23
C GLY A 153 3.61 12.33 -14.54
N ARG A 154 3.07 13.50 -14.93
CA ARG A 154 3.59 14.38 -15.98
C ARG A 154 3.63 15.82 -15.44
N PRO A 155 4.79 16.50 -15.42
CA PRO A 155 6.12 16.00 -15.81
C PRO A 155 6.60 14.85 -14.92
N PRO A 156 7.51 13.98 -15.41
CA PRO A 156 7.93 12.80 -14.67
C PRO A 156 8.72 13.21 -13.43
N LEU A 157 8.21 12.87 -12.24
CA LEU A 157 8.92 12.99 -10.98
C LEU A 157 9.65 11.68 -10.70
N ALA A 158 10.98 11.71 -10.64
CA ALA A 158 11.79 10.55 -10.25
C ALA A 158 11.75 10.39 -8.72
N ILE A 159 11.39 9.20 -8.28
CA ILE A 159 11.29 8.83 -6.87
C ILE A 159 12.21 7.62 -6.65
N GLN A 160 13.09 7.76 -5.67
CA GLN A 160 13.92 6.68 -5.16
C GLN A 160 13.40 6.28 -3.78
N SER A 161 13.02 5.01 -3.63
CA SER A 161 12.57 4.44 -2.36
C SER A 161 13.58 3.41 -1.87
N ARG A 162 13.85 3.41 -0.57
CA ARG A 162 14.81 2.52 0.08
C ARG A 162 14.24 2.00 1.39
N ASP A 163 14.32 0.69 1.59
CA ASP A 163 13.95 0.05 2.85
C ASP A 163 14.85 -1.18 3.09
N VAL A 164 14.77 -1.79 4.26
CA VAL A 164 15.68 -2.86 4.69
C VAL A 164 14.90 -4.10 5.13
N LEU A 165 15.27 -5.27 4.59
CA LEU A 165 14.89 -6.55 5.18
C LEU A 165 15.81 -6.83 6.38
N PRO A 166 15.29 -6.79 7.63
CA PRO A 166 16.09 -7.01 8.80
C PRO A 166 16.48 -8.49 8.92
N VAL A 167 17.56 -8.73 9.66
CA VAL A 167 17.89 -10.08 10.13
C VAL A 167 16.82 -10.51 11.13
N GLN A 168 16.30 -11.71 10.98
CA GLN A 168 15.25 -12.25 11.83
C GLN A 168 15.86 -13.24 12.81
N VAL A 169 15.42 -13.20 14.07
CA VAL A 169 15.91 -14.09 15.12
C VAL A 169 14.76 -14.84 15.75
N ARG A 170 15.00 -16.12 16.04
CA ARG A 170 14.07 -16.99 16.73
C ARG A 170 14.79 -17.71 17.86
N GLN A 171 14.24 -17.58 19.06
CA GLN A 171 14.72 -18.24 20.26
C GLN A 171 13.66 -19.24 20.70
N GLN A 172 14.01 -20.52 20.78
CA GLN A 172 13.09 -21.59 21.18
C GLN A 172 13.79 -22.56 22.12
N GLY A 173 13.60 -22.38 23.43
CA GLY A 173 14.32 -23.15 24.44
C GLY A 173 15.83 -22.97 24.27
N ASP A 174 16.54 -24.08 24.09
CA ASP A 174 17.99 -24.06 23.86
C ASP A 174 18.37 -23.88 22.38
N LEU A 175 17.42 -23.65 21.48
CA LEU A 175 17.69 -23.43 20.06
C LEU A 175 17.66 -21.93 19.73
N LEU A 176 18.78 -21.40 19.23
CA LEU A 176 18.88 -20.08 18.64
C LEU A 176 18.97 -20.22 17.12
N GLN A 177 18.08 -19.53 16.41
CA GLN A 177 18.08 -19.44 14.95
C GLN A 177 18.17 -17.98 14.50
N VAL A 178 18.99 -17.71 13.49
CA VAL A 178 19.19 -16.38 12.91
C VAL A 178 19.08 -16.49 11.40
N ALA A 179 18.13 -15.78 10.80
CA ALA A 179 17.89 -15.76 9.37
C ALA A 179 18.45 -14.46 8.76
N PHE A 180 19.48 -14.62 7.93
CA PHE A 180 20.16 -13.55 7.21
C PHE A 180 19.44 -13.31 5.88
N ALA A 181 18.94 -12.10 5.66
CA ALA A 181 18.19 -11.75 4.45
C ALA A 181 19.09 -11.59 3.21
N GLN A 182 20.37 -11.28 3.44
CA GLN A 182 21.38 -11.31 2.40
C GLN A 182 21.90 -12.75 2.21
N PRO A 183 21.83 -13.31 0.99
CA PRO A 183 22.38 -14.63 0.73
C PRO A 183 23.90 -14.59 0.84
N MET A 184 24.43 -15.24 1.86
CA MET A 184 25.87 -15.34 2.12
C MET A 184 26.36 -16.76 1.88
N GLN A 185 27.64 -16.91 1.52
CA GLN A 185 28.27 -18.22 1.37
C GLN A 185 28.24 -18.98 2.71
N THR A 186 27.57 -20.14 2.71
CA THR A 186 27.29 -20.95 3.89
C THR A 186 28.52 -21.22 4.76
N GLN A 187 29.63 -21.66 4.15
CA GLN A 187 30.86 -21.98 4.86
C GLN A 187 31.52 -20.74 5.49
N ARG A 188 31.55 -19.62 4.77
CA ARG A 188 32.11 -18.36 5.30
C ARG A 188 31.28 -17.82 6.46
N LEU A 189 29.95 -17.86 6.33
CA LEU A 189 29.04 -17.45 7.39
C LEU A 189 29.19 -18.34 8.62
N GLN A 190 29.24 -19.66 8.43
CA GLN A 190 29.45 -20.61 9.51
C GLN A 190 30.78 -20.37 10.24
N ALA A 191 31.89 -20.19 9.50
CA ALA A 191 33.19 -19.91 10.07
C ALA A 191 33.20 -18.58 10.84
N ALA A 192 32.60 -17.52 10.28
CA ALA A 192 32.53 -16.22 10.92
C ALA A 192 31.72 -16.25 12.23
N LEU A 193 30.55 -16.92 12.23
CA LEU A 193 29.71 -17.05 13.41
C LEU A 193 30.37 -17.92 14.50
N THR A 194 31.04 -19.00 14.10
CA THR A 194 31.76 -19.88 15.04
C THR A 194 32.91 -19.14 15.71
N ALA A 195 33.72 -18.43 14.91
CA ALA A 195 34.86 -17.66 15.41
C ALA A 195 34.42 -16.51 16.34
N ARG A 196 33.36 -15.78 15.99
CA ARG A 196 32.85 -14.67 16.80
C ARG A 196 32.14 -15.13 18.07
N GLY A 197 31.46 -16.26 18.02
CA GLY A 197 30.72 -16.82 19.17
C GLY A 197 31.58 -17.62 20.15
N ALA A 198 32.89 -17.81 19.88
CA ALA A 198 33.76 -18.72 20.62
C ALA A 198 33.14 -20.12 20.79
N LEU A 199 32.48 -20.61 19.74
CA LEU A 199 31.76 -21.89 19.74
C LEU A 199 32.67 -23.02 19.24
N ALA A 200 32.36 -24.25 19.63
CA ALA A 200 33.05 -25.43 19.11
C ALA A 200 32.85 -25.55 17.59
N ALA A 201 33.85 -26.11 16.89
CA ALA A 201 33.74 -26.37 15.46
C ALA A 201 32.52 -27.26 15.17
N GLY A 202 31.67 -26.82 14.23
CA GLY A 202 30.44 -27.53 13.88
C GLY A 202 29.23 -27.27 14.79
N ALA A 203 29.36 -26.47 15.86
CA ALA A 203 28.23 -26.11 16.71
C ALA A 203 27.21 -25.20 16.00
N VAL A 204 27.67 -24.43 15.00
CA VAL A 204 26.83 -23.63 14.12
C VAL A 204 26.53 -24.42 12.85
N GLN A 205 25.25 -24.63 12.57
CA GLN A 205 24.78 -25.16 11.30
C GLN A 205 24.18 -24.02 10.47
N VAL A 206 24.56 -23.90 9.21
CA VAL A 206 24.03 -22.87 8.31
C VAL A 206 23.43 -23.55 7.10
N HIS A 207 22.18 -23.24 6.77
CA HIS A 207 21.50 -23.81 5.61
C HIS A 207 20.77 -22.72 4.81
N PRO A 208 20.88 -22.72 3.47
CA PRO A 208 20.08 -21.84 2.63
C PRO A 208 18.64 -22.34 2.58
N ARG A 209 17.67 -21.44 2.71
CA ARG A 209 16.24 -21.76 2.62
C ARG A 209 15.43 -20.54 2.18
N THR A 210 14.33 -20.78 1.48
CA THR A 210 13.30 -19.76 1.27
C THR A 210 12.58 -19.48 2.59
N PHE A 211 12.75 -18.28 3.11
CA PHE A 211 12.28 -17.87 4.42
C PHE A 211 11.19 -16.80 4.30
N ALA A 212 10.09 -17.00 5.01
CA ALA A 212 8.92 -16.11 5.02
C ALA A 212 8.48 -15.85 6.47
N PRO A 213 8.91 -14.75 7.11
CA PRO A 213 8.65 -14.51 8.53
C PRO A 213 7.16 -14.48 8.87
N TRP A 214 6.28 -14.01 7.97
CA TRP A 214 4.83 -13.99 8.24
C TRP A 214 4.18 -15.38 8.28
N ARG A 215 4.82 -16.39 7.67
CA ARG A 215 4.31 -17.77 7.63
C ARG A 215 4.85 -18.62 8.77
N GLU A 216 5.85 -18.13 9.49
CA GLU A 216 6.53 -18.87 10.55
C GLU A 216 6.41 -18.16 11.90
N ARG A 217 6.00 -18.88 12.94
CA ARG A 217 5.85 -18.32 14.29
C ARG A 217 7.20 -18.20 15.01
N GLY A 218 7.32 -17.22 15.90
CA GLY A 218 8.46 -17.06 16.82
C GLY A 218 9.67 -16.33 16.26
N TRP A 219 9.56 -15.74 15.07
CA TRP A 219 10.59 -14.88 14.49
C TRP A 219 10.36 -13.42 14.88
N THR A 220 11.42 -12.76 15.33
CA THR A 220 11.43 -11.34 15.69
C THR A 220 12.52 -10.60 14.91
N PRO A 221 12.21 -9.42 14.34
CA PRO A 221 13.20 -8.65 13.61
C PRO A 221 14.22 -8.08 14.59
N LEU A 222 15.50 -8.33 14.34
CA LEU A 222 16.58 -7.64 15.02
C LEU A 222 16.75 -6.30 14.30
N LEU A 223 16.46 -5.19 14.99
CA LEU A 223 16.52 -3.85 14.40
C LEU A 223 17.87 -3.66 13.70
N ALA A 224 17.83 -3.52 12.37
CA ALA A 224 18.92 -2.92 11.63
C ALA A 224 18.91 -1.41 11.89
N PRO A 225 20.07 -0.73 11.94
CA PRO A 225 20.11 0.73 12.00
C PRO A 225 19.30 1.30 10.84
N ALA A 226 18.43 2.27 11.14
CA ALA A 226 17.58 2.93 10.14
C ALA A 226 18.45 3.47 8.99
N PRO A 227 18.03 3.34 7.72
CA PRO A 227 18.74 3.98 6.63
C PRO A 227 18.77 5.50 6.87
N ALA A 228 19.97 6.08 6.80
CA ALA A 228 20.17 7.51 6.98
C ALA A 228 19.39 8.30 5.93
N GLY A 229 18.51 9.19 6.40
CA GLY A 229 18.00 10.34 5.66
C GLY A 229 16.84 10.06 4.69
N ARG A 230 15.65 10.58 5.02
CA ARG A 230 14.73 11.04 3.97
C ARG A 230 15.44 12.16 3.21
N PRO A 231 15.62 12.09 1.88
CA PRO A 231 15.80 13.32 1.12
C PRO A 231 14.46 14.06 1.20
N THR A 232 14.47 15.21 1.87
CA THR A 232 13.40 16.20 1.74
C THR A 232 13.27 16.55 0.26
N PRO A 233 12.07 16.54 -0.33
CA PRO A 233 11.89 17.03 -1.69
C PRO A 233 12.32 18.50 -1.73
N ARG A 234 13.21 18.84 -2.66
CA ARG A 234 13.48 20.21 -3.09
C ARG A 234 12.40 20.64 -4.08
#